data_AF-A0A7V0U244-F1
#
_entry.id   AF-A0A7V0U244-F1
#
_cell.length_a   1.000
_cell.length_b   1.000
_cell.length_c   1.000
_cell.angle_alpha   90.00
_cell.angle_beta   90.00
_cell.angle_gamma   90.00
#
_symmetry.space_group_name_H-M   'P 1'
#
loop_
_entity.id
_entity.type
_entity.pdbx_description
1 polymer ?
#
loop_
_entity_poly.entity_id
_entity_poly.type
_entity_poly.pdbx_seq_one_letter_code
_entity_poly.pdbx_strand_id
1 'polypeptide(L)'
;MKIDFSFYSDQPVWLKTSLIIGIVVSVIVGFFAIARYTDKDDGLCRSCHPTIHELWHSSQSHPAAKVTCYECHTKPLGAFPESGSNPIVHYRDKIIPVHYNSGRSVLNENCLRCHSEIPKLQEVKSTRIVKISHAKHYKAEKVKIDDCMVCHYAVAHDKYAIATNRPRMQGCFLGECHQADTKADRCELCHFVKLVEKEKVLEKIEEK
;
A
#
# COMPACT_ATOMS: atom_id res chain seq x y z
N MET A 1 -47.32 12.35 3.60
CA MET A 1 -46.72 13.62 4.10
C MET A 1 -46.81 14.64 2.99
N LYS A 2 -47.58 15.73 3.14
CA LYS A 2 -47.60 16.84 2.17
C LYS A 2 -46.54 17.83 2.59
N ILE A 3 -45.55 18.07 1.72
CA ILE A 3 -44.55 19.11 1.95
C ILE A 3 -45.20 20.42 1.51
N ASP A 4 -45.46 21.32 2.46
CA ASP A 4 -45.98 22.65 2.16
C ASP A 4 -44.82 23.58 1.79
N PHE A 5 -44.85 24.09 0.56
CA PHE A 5 -43.86 25.03 0.02
C PHE A 5 -44.36 26.48 0.02
N SER A 6 -45.50 26.77 0.67
CA SER A 6 -46.06 28.12 0.80
C SER A 6 -45.03 29.15 1.32
N PHE A 7 -44.18 28.75 2.27
CA PHE A 7 -43.08 29.57 2.78
C PHE A 7 -42.10 30.05 1.69
N TYR A 8 -41.96 29.32 0.58
CA TYR A 8 -41.03 29.65 -0.51
C TYR A 8 -41.56 30.76 -1.42
N SER A 9 -42.88 30.94 -1.59
CA SER A 9 -43.42 31.95 -2.52
C SER A 9 -43.08 33.37 -2.10
N ASP A 10 -43.03 33.62 -0.79
CA ASP A 10 -42.97 34.98 -0.23
C ASP A 10 -41.54 35.45 0.08
N GLN A 11 -40.53 34.59 -0.16
CA GLN A 11 -39.13 34.94 0.08
C GLN A 11 -38.54 35.87 -0.99
N PRO A 12 -37.57 36.72 -0.62
CA PRO A 12 -36.84 37.52 -1.60
C PRO A 12 -36.03 36.63 -2.54
N VAL A 13 -35.83 37.09 -3.78
CA VAL A 13 -35.19 36.31 -4.86
C VAL A 13 -33.80 35.78 -4.45
N TRP A 14 -33.00 36.59 -3.75
CA TRP A 14 -31.66 36.15 -3.31
C TRP A 14 -31.72 34.93 -2.38
N LEU A 15 -32.69 34.87 -1.46
CA LEU A 15 -32.83 33.74 -0.53
C LEU A 15 -33.30 32.48 -1.26
N LYS A 16 -34.24 32.63 -2.20
CA LYS A 16 -34.68 31.55 -3.10
C LYS A 16 -33.50 30.96 -3.87
N THR A 17 -32.71 31.83 -4.50
CA THR A 17 -31.51 31.43 -5.26
C THR A 17 -30.49 30.73 -4.36
N SER A 18 -30.19 31.28 -3.18
CA SER A 18 -29.26 30.65 -2.23
C SER A 18 -29.74 29.27 -1.77
N LEU A 19 -31.04 29.11 -1.51
CA LEU A 19 -31.61 27.83 -1.08
C LEU A 19 -31.55 26.78 -2.21
N ILE A 20 -31.85 27.16 -3.45
CA ILE A 20 -31.67 26.29 -4.62
C ILE A 20 -30.21 25.88 -4.76
N ILE A 21 -29.27 26.83 -4.71
CA ILE A 21 -27.84 26.54 -4.80
C ILE A 21 -27.40 25.58 -3.69
N GLY A 22 -27.84 25.82 -2.45
CA GLY A 22 -27.54 24.96 -1.31
C GLY A 22 -28.03 23.52 -1.51
N ILE A 23 -29.26 23.34 -2.01
CA ILE A 23 -29.80 22.02 -2.33
C ILE A 23 -28.97 21.35 -3.44
N VAL A 24 -28.70 22.07 -4.53
CA VAL A 24 -27.94 21.52 -5.66
C VAL A 24 -26.54 21.09 -5.23
N VAL A 25 -25.83 21.93 -4.47
CA VAL A 25 -24.50 21.60 -3.92
C VAL A 25 -24.58 20.38 -3.00
N SER A 26 -25.59 20.31 -2.12
CA SER A 26 -25.77 19.18 -1.21
C SER A 26 -26.02 17.87 -1.97
N VAL A 27 -26.84 17.90 -3.02
CA VAL A 27 -27.09 16.73 -3.88
C VAL A 27 -25.82 16.29 -4.59
N ILE A 28 -25.05 17.23 -5.15
CA ILE A 28 -23.78 16.93 -5.83
C ILE A 28 -22.78 16.30 -4.86
N VAL A 29 -22.55 16.93 -3.70
CA VAL A 29 -21.64 16.41 -2.68
C VAL A 29 -22.09 15.04 -2.18
N GLY A 30 -23.39 14.87 -1.93
CA GLY A 30 -23.98 13.58 -1.53
C GLY A 30 -23.74 12.48 -2.57
N PHE A 31 -23.97 12.77 -3.86
CA PHE A 31 -23.71 11.84 -4.94
C PHE A 31 -22.24 11.40 -4.99
N PHE A 32 -21.30 12.36 -4.97
CA PHE A 32 -19.87 12.04 -5.00
C PHE A 32 -19.39 11.29 -3.75
N ALA A 33 -19.94 11.62 -2.57
CA ALA A 33 -19.62 10.92 -1.33
C ALA A 33 -20.08 9.46 -1.37
N ILE A 34 -21.31 9.22 -1.84
CA ILE A 34 -21.85 7.87 -2.01
C ILE A 34 -21.04 7.09 -3.04
N ALA A 35 -20.81 7.67 -4.23
CA ALA A 35 -20.03 7.02 -5.28
C ALA A 35 -18.61 6.65 -4.80
N ARG A 36 -17.93 7.58 -4.11
CA ARG A 36 -16.62 7.29 -3.49
C ARG A 36 -16.72 6.21 -2.44
N TYR A 37 -17.75 6.21 -1.60
CA TYR A 37 -17.92 5.16 -0.58
C TYR A 37 -18.11 3.78 -1.22
N THR A 38 -18.97 3.68 -2.24
CA THR A 38 -19.26 2.43 -2.93
C THR A 38 -18.06 1.91 -3.73
N ASP A 39 -17.31 2.80 -4.39
CA ASP A 39 -16.13 2.37 -5.16
C ASP A 39 -14.96 1.99 -4.27
N LYS A 40 -14.92 2.47 -3.02
CA LYS A 40 -13.91 2.08 -2.03
C LYS A 40 -14.26 0.80 -1.28
N ASP A 41 -15.50 0.33 -1.41
CA ASP A 41 -15.96 -0.89 -0.75
C ASP A 41 -15.15 -2.08 -1.25
N ASP A 42 -14.57 -2.81 -0.31
CA ASP A 42 -13.74 -3.97 -0.60
C ASP A 42 -14.58 -5.20 -0.96
N GLY A 43 -15.92 -5.13 -0.86
CA GLY A 43 -16.83 -6.22 -1.17
C GLY A 43 -16.76 -6.68 -2.62
N LEU A 44 -16.57 -5.76 -3.57
CA LEU A 44 -16.33 -6.11 -4.96
C LEU A 44 -14.99 -6.82 -5.15
N CYS A 45 -13.93 -6.34 -4.49
CA CYS A 45 -12.63 -6.99 -4.53
C CYS A 45 -12.69 -8.38 -3.89
N ARG A 46 -13.40 -8.53 -2.76
CA ARG A 46 -13.58 -9.77 -2.01
C ARG A 46 -14.37 -10.81 -2.80
N SER A 47 -15.37 -10.41 -3.59
CA SER A 47 -16.17 -11.35 -4.37
C SER A 47 -15.34 -12.07 -5.43
N CYS A 48 -14.36 -11.38 -6.04
CA CYS A 48 -13.44 -11.96 -7.00
C CYS A 48 -12.14 -12.50 -6.38
N HIS A 49 -11.67 -11.91 -5.27
CA HIS A 49 -10.40 -12.24 -4.62
C HIS A 49 -10.55 -12.49 -3.10
N PRO A 50 -11.34 -13.50 -2.68
CA PRO A 50 -11.63 -13.74 -1.27
C PRO A 50 -10.38 -14.06 -0.45
N THR A 51 -9.46 -14.86 -0.98
CA THR A 51 -8.20 -15.20 -0.29
C THR A 51 -7.28 -14.00 -0.15
N ILE A 52 -7.20 -13.13 -1.17
CA ILE A 52 -6.34 -11.93 -1.09
C ILE A 52 -6.91 -10.95 -0.08
N HIS A 53 -8.24 -10.79 -0.08
CA HIS A 53 -8.95 -9.98 0.90
C HIS A 53 -8.65 -10.44 2.33
N GLU A 54 -8.69 -11.75 2.60
CA GLU A 54 -8.38 -12.31 3.92
C GLU A 54 -6.93 -12.02 4.35
N LEU A 55 -5.97 -12.17 3.43
CA LEU A 55 -4.56 -11.89 3.70
C LEU A 55 -4.32 -10.40 3.98
N TRP A 56 -4.96 -9.50 3.23
CA TRP A 56 -4.90 -8.06 3.50
C TRP A 56 -5.58 -7.68 4.80
N HIS A 57 -6.77 -8.23 5.06
CA HIS A 57 -7.52 -7.96 6.28
C HIS A 57 -6.76 -8.42 7.54
N SER A 58 -5.98 -9.51 7.43
CA SER A 58 -5.11 -10.02 8.50
C SER A 58 -3.70 -9.39 8.51
N SER A 59 -3.39 -8.49 7.57
CA SER A 59 -2.07 -7.86 7.51
C SER A 59 -1.82 -6.97 8.73
N GLN A 60 -0.70 -7.22 9.42
CA GLN A 60 -0.23 -6.37 10.50
C GLN A 60 0.43 -5.07 10.01
N SER A 61 0.93 -5.07 8.76
CA SER A 61 1.66 -3.92 8.21
C SER A 61 0.72 -2.90 7.57
N HIS A 62 -0.32 -3.39 6.87
CA HIS A 62 -1.32 -2.55 6.20
C HIS A 62 -2.73 -3.04 6.58
N PRO A 63 -3.17 -2.81 7.82
CA PRO A 63 -4.47 -3.31 8.28
C PRO A 63 -5.61 -2.59 7.56
N ALA A 64 -6.72 -3.31 7.35
CA ALA A 64 -7.88 -2.81 6.61
C ALA A 64 -8.50 -1.53 7.17
N ALA A 65 -8.32 -1.27 8.47
CA ALA A 65 -8.77 -0.04 9.12
C ALA A 65 -7.96 1.21 8.73
N LYS A 66 -6.77 1.05 8.14
CA LYS A 66 -5.87 2.16 7.80
C LYS A 66 -5.58 2.28 6.32
N VAL A 67 -5.50 1.15 5.61
CA VAL A 67 -5.14 1.12 4.20
C VAL A 67 -6.07 0.19 3.47
N THR A 68 -6.62 0.66 2.35
CA THR A 68 -7.60 -0.06 1.55
C THR A 68 -7.02 -0.58 0.24
N CYS A 69 -7.78 -1.43 -0.46
CA CYS A 69 -7.39 -1.93 -1.78
C CYS A 69 -7.12 -0.78 -2.77
N TYR A 70 -7.96 0.26 -2.75
CA TYR A 70 -7.84 1.38 -3.69
C TYR A 70 -6.57 2.21 -3.48
N GLU A 71 -6.04 2.29 -2.27
CA GLU A 71 -4.85 3.12 -2.00
C GLU A 71 -3.60 2.53 -2.64
N CYS A 72 -3.56 1.21 -2.78
CA CYS A 72 -2.47 0.50 -3.44
C CYS A 72 -2.75 0.29 -4.93
N HIS A 73 -3.99 0.00 -5.31
CA HIS A 73 -4.33 -0.47 -6.65
C HIS A 73 -4.89 0.61 -7.58
N THR A 74 -4.92 1.89 -7.22
CA THR A 74 -5.39 2.95 -8.14
C THR A 74 -4.26 3.89 -8.51
N LYS A 75 -4.24 4.39 -9.76
CA LYS A 75 -3.20 5.34 -10.19
C LYS A 75 -3.28 6.61 -9.33
N PRO A 76 -2.17 7.05 -8.70
CA PRO A 76 -2.17 8.34 -8.03
C PRO A 76 -2.34 9.46 -9.07
N LEU A 77 -3.34 10.31 -8.86
CA LEU A 77 -3.58 11.47 -9.72
C LEU A 77 -2.90 12.71 -9.13
N GLY A 78 -2.21 13.46 -9.99
CA GLY A 78 -1.54 14.70 -9.62
C GLY A 78 -2.48 15.80 -9.15
N ALA A 79 -1.90 16.96 -8.82
CA ALA A 79 -2.69 18.14 -8.50
C ALA A 79 -3.48 18.65 -9.72
N PHE A 80 -2.91 18.50 -10.92
CA PHE A 80 -3.41 19.06 -12.17
C PHE A 80 -3.49 17.98 -13.26
N PRO A 81 -4.40 18.16 -14.24
CA PRO A 81 -4.50 17.28 -15.40
C PRO A 81 -3.21 17.29 -16.25
N GLU A 82 -2.85 16.12 -16.77
CA GLU A 82 -1.79 16.00 -17.78
C GLU A 82 -2.22 16.70 -19.07
N SER A 83 -1.26 17.21 -19.85
CA SER A 83 -1.56 17.93 -21.11
C SER A 83 -2.37 17.05 -22.06
N GLY A 84 -3.49 17.59 -22.57
CA GLY A 84 -4.42 16.87 -23.45
C GLY A 84 -5.45 15.98 -22.75
N SER A 85 -5.42 15.86 -21.41
CA SER A 85 -6.44 15.12 -20.65
C SER A 85 -7.68 15.97 -20.36
N ASN A 86 -8.84 15.31 -20.23
CA ASN A 86 -10.08 16.00 -19.89
C ASN A 86 -10.08 16.41 -18.40
N PRO A 87 -10.16 17.70 -18.07
CA PRO A 87 -10.08 18.17 -16.68
C PRO A 87 -11.25 17.66 -15.82
N ILE A 88 -12.45 17.52 -16.39
CA ILE A 88 -13.62 17.00 -15.69
C ILE A 88 -13.37 15.55 -15.27
N VAL A 89 -12.82 14.74 -16.18
CA VAL A 89 -12.47 13.34 -15.90
C VAL A 89 -11.37 13.26 -14.84
N HIS A 90 -10.32 14.09 -14.95
CA HIS A 90 -9.23 14.13 -13.98
C HIS A 90 -9.74 14.40 -12.54
N TYR A 91 -10.56 15.44 -12.35
CA TYR A 91 -11.08 15.77 -11.03
C TYR A 91 -12.12 14.76 -10.53
N ARG A 92 -12.95 14.20 -11.43
CA ARG A 92 -13.86 13.09 -11.09
C ARG A 92 -13.06 11.90 -10.55
N ASP A 93 -12.04 11.46 -11.26
CA ASP A 93 -11.27 10.25 -10.91
C ASP A 93 -10.44 10.43 -9.63
N LYS A 94 -10.11 11.68 -9.30
CA LYS A 94 -9.46 12.04 -8.04
C LYS A 94 -10.41 11.84 -6.84
N ILE A 95 -11.70 12.06 -7.05
CA ILE A 95 -12.75 11.87 -6.04
C ILE A 95 -13.24 10.42 -6.04
N ILE A 96 -13.40 9.82 -7.21
CA ILE A 96 -13.98 8.49 -7.41
C ILE A 96 -12.93 7.59 -8.08
N PRO A 97 -12.34 6.62 -7.35
CA PRO A 97 -11.36 5.72 -7.94
C PRO A 97 -12.02 4.76 -8.94
N VAL A 98 -11.79 4.96 -10.25
CA VAL A 98 -12.41 4.15 -11.31
C VAL A 98 -11.46 3.17 -12.01
N HIS A 99 -10.15 3.31 -11.82
CA HIS A 99 -9.14 2.55 -12.54
C HIS A 99 -8.22 1.77 -11.60
N TYR A 100 -8.51 0.48 -11.47
CA TYR A 100 -7.71 -0.46 -10.72
C TYR A 100 -6.58 -1.05 -11.58
N ASN A 101 -5.38 -1.09 -11.04
CA ASN A 101 -4.18 -1.57 -11.68
C ASN A 101 -3.24 -2.21 -10.64
N SER A 102 -2.87 -3.47 -10.87
CA SER A 102 -1.92 -4.22 -10.03
C SER A 102 -0.51 -4.28 -10.63
N GLY A 103 -0.23 -3.42 -11.62
CA GLY A 103 1.07 -3.28 -12.24
C GLY A 103 2.09 -2.69 -11.26
N ARG A 104 3.33 -3.17 -11.37
CA ARG A 104 4.42 -2.83 -10.44
C ARG A 104 4.67 -1.32 -10.32
N SER A 105 4.63 -0.57 -11.43
CA SER A 105 4.82 0.89 -11.40
C SER A 105 3.78 1.60 -10.52
N VAL A 106 2.50 1.27 -10.68
CA VAL A 106 1.40 1.88 -9.91
C VAL A 106 1.54 1.54 -8.43
N LEU A 107 1.83 0.27 -8.11
CA LEU A 107 2.04 -0.16 -6.73
C LEU A 107 3.24 0.54 -6.10
N ASN A 108 4.38 0.62 -6.80
CA ASN A 108 5.59 1.28 -6.33
C ASN A 108 5.37 2.78 -6.07
N GLU A 109 4.70 3.48 -7.00
CA GLU A 109 4.33 4.88 -6.81
C GLU A 109 3.44 5.07 -5.57
N ASN A 110 2.46 4.18 -5.37
CA ASN A 110 1.58 4.23 -4.20
C ASN A 110 2.30 3.90 -2.89
N CYS A 111 3.29 2.99 -2.90
CA CYS A 111 4.18 2.79 -1.75
C CYS A 111 4.88 4.10 -1.39
N LEU A 112 5.50 4.76 -2.38
CA LEU A 112 6.26 6.00 -2.17
C LEU A 112 5.37 7.19 -1.80
N ARG A 113 4.07 7.17 -2.15
CA ARG A 113 3.11 8.20 -1.73
C ARG A 113 2.99 8.29 -0.20
N CYS A 114 2.95 7.14 0.48
CA CYS A 114 2.88 7.09 1.95
C CYS A 114 4.26 6.95 2.60
N HIS A 115 5.25 6.43 1.87
CA HIS A 115 6.57 6.07 2.37
C HIS A 115 7.72 6.76 1.62
N SER A 116 7.58 8.06 1.34
CA SER A 116 8.57 8.84 0.56
C SER A 116 9.98 8.85 1.14
N GLU A 117 10.09 8.66 2.46
CA GLU A 117 11.37 8.69 3.18
C GLU A 117 12.03 7.31 3.30
N ILE A 118 11.29 6.21 3.10
CA ILE A 118 11.85 4.84 3.22
C ILE A 118 13.08 4.62 2.33
N PRO A 119 13.09 5.04 1.05
CA PRO A 119 14.27 4.92 0.19
C PRO A 119 15.56 5.51 0.76
N LYS A 120 15.46 6.52 1.63
CA LYS A 120 16.61 7.23 2.21
C LYS A 120 17.10 6.58 3.51
N LEU A 121 16.34 5.64 4.07
CA LEU A 121 16.67 5.03 5.36
C LEU A 121 17.91 4.15 5.25
N GLN A 122 18.84 4.41 6.16
CA GLN A 122 20.05 3.64 6.34
C GLN A 122 19.85 2.43 7.26
N GLU A 123 20.86 1.58 7.34
CA GLU A 123 20.90 0.46 8.28
C GLU A 123 20.82 0.94 9.73
N VAL A 124 19.89 0.39 10.50
CA VAL A 124 19.79 0.67 11.94
C VAL A 124 20.57 -0.40 12.69
N LYS A 125 21.71 0.00 13.28
CA LYS A 125 22.51 -0.87 14.15
C LYS A 125 21.72 -1.21 15.41
N SER A 126 22.01 -2.36 16.04
CA SER A 126 21.51 -2.82 17.35
C SER A 126 20.03 -3.24 17.46
N THR A 127 19.13 -2.85 16.56
CA THR A 127 17.71 -3.27 16.60
C THR A 127 17.37 -4.41 15.64
N ARG A 128 18.29 -4.75 14.73
CA ARG A 128 18.09 -5.77 13.70
C ARG A 128 19.29 -6.70 13.61
N ILE A 129 19.02 -7.96 13.29
CA ILE A 129 20.04 -9.00 13.08
C ILE A 129 20.68 -8.86 11.68
N VAL A 130 19.98 -8.22 10.74
CA VAL A 130 20.37 -8.10 9.32
C VAL A 130 20.68 -6.64 8.95
N LYS A 131 21.77 -6.43 8.21
CA LYS A 131 22.30 -5.20 7.61
C LYS A 131 21.62 -4.91 6.27
N ILE A 132 20.37 -4.45 6.30
CA ILE A 132 19.69 -3.96 5.09
C ILE A 132 19.50 -2.45 5.20
N SER A 133 19.94 -1.74 4.17
CA SER A 133 19.78 -0.30 4.00
C SER A 133 19.04 -0.05 2.69
N HIS A 134 17.90 0.66 2.74
CA HIS A 134 17.19 1.05 1.52
C HIS A 134 18.06 2.00 0.69
N ALA A 135 18.80 2.91 1.33
CA ALA A 135 19.72 3.82 0.63
C ALA A 135 20.81 3.09 -0.19
N LYS A 136 21.17 1.85 0.18
CA LYS A 136 22.14 1.03 -0.56
C LYS A 136 21.54 0.16 -1.66
N HIS A 137 20.21 -0.05 -1.65
CA HIS A 137 19.53 -0.95 -2.60
C HIS A 137 18.61 -0.20 -3.56
N TYR A 138 17.95 0.87 -3.11
CA TYR A 138 17.00 1.63 -3.91
C TYR A 138 17.70 2.72 -4.72
N LYS A 139 17.69 2.58 -6.06
CA LYS A 139 18.33 3.50 -7.02
C LYS A 139 19.77 3.85 -6.66
N ALA A 140 20.50 2.92 -6.08
CA ALA A 140 21.91 3.10 -5.74
C ALA A 140 22.79 2.93 -6.98
N GLU A 141 23.98 3.53 -6.96
CA GLU A 141 24.92 3.50 -8.10
C GLU A 141 25.24 2.07 -8.58
N LYS A 142 25.42 1.15 -7.62
CA LYS A 142 25.76 -0.26 -7.88
C LYS A 142 24.55 -1.18 -8.00
N VAL A 143 23.36 -0.71 -7.63
CA VAL A 143 22.13 -1.53 -7.55
C VAL A 143 20.95 -0.71 -8.08
N LYS A 144 20.45 -1.09 -9.26
CA LYS A 144 19.40 -0.37 -9.98
C LYS A 144 17.98 -0.84 -9.61
N ILE A 145 17.73 -1.18 -8.34
CA ILE A 145 16.37 -1.53 -7.91
C ILE A 145 15.61 -0.22 -7.72
N ASP A 146 14.61 0.04 -8.55
CA ASP A 146 13.74 1.22 -8.49
C ASP A 146 12.30 0.88 -8.09
N ASP A 147 12.03 -0.39 -7.81
CA ASP A 147 10.73 -0.94 -7.46
C ASP A 147 10.76 -1.65 -6.10
N CYS A 148 10.00 -1.12 -5.14
CA CYS A 148 9.83 -1.69 -3.80
C CYS A 148 9.32 -3.13 -3.84
N MET A 149 8.50 -3.47 -4.84
CA MET A 149 7.88 -4.78 -5.00
C MET A 149 8.87 -5.87 -5.42
N VAL A 150 10.10 -5.53 -5.78
CA VAL A 150 11.18 -6.52 -6.01
C VAL A 150 11.45 -7.30 -4.73
N CYS A 151 11.43 -6.64 -3.58
CA CYS A 151 11.64 -7.31 -2.28
C CYS A 151 10.33 -7.48 -1.49
N HIS A 152 9.36 -6.57 -1.67
CA HIS A 152 8.13 -6.49 -0.88
C HIS A 152 6.87 -6.99 -1.63
N TYR A 153 7.00 -8.02 -2.47
CA TYR A 153 5.92 -8.51 -3.33
C TYR A 153 4.62 -8.92 -2.60
N ALA A 154 4.72 -9.26 -1.31
CA ALA A 154 3.61 -9.75 -0.49
C ALA A 154 3.39 -8.92 0.79
N VAL A 155 3.76 -7.64 0.80
CA VAL A 155 3.72 -6.79 2.03
C VAL A 155 2.35 -6.69 2.70
N ALA A 156 1.27 -6.77 1.92
CA ALA A 156 -0.10 -6.80 2.41
C ALA A 156 -0.77 -8.16 2.20
N HIS A 157 -0.18 -9.06 1.41
CA HIS A 157 -0.77 -10.33 1.00
C HIS A 157 0.13 -11.52 1.37
N ASP A 158 0.74 -11.46 2.56
CA ASP A 158 1.73 -12.45 3.01
C ASP A 158 1.06 -13.82 3.23
N LYS A 159 1.31 -14.76 2.32
CA LYS A 159 0.72 -16.11 2.31
C LYS A 159 1.35 -17.08 3.30
N TYR A 160 2.37 -16.66 4.05
CA TYR A 160 3.10 -17.58 4.92
C TYR A 160 2.41 -17.76 6.27
N ALA A 161 2.55 -18.96 6.85
CA ALA A 161 1.97 -19.31 8.15
C ALA A 161 2.38 -18.36 9.30
N ILE A 162 3.57 -17.76 9.20
CA ILE A 162 3.99 -16.65 10.05
C ILE A 162 4.26 -15.47 9.12
N ALA A 163 3.28 -14.56 9.04
CA ALA A 163 3.40 -13.35 8.26
C ALA A 163 4.47 -12.45 8.88
N THR A 164 5.53 -12.19 8.14
CA THR A 164 6.56 -11.24 8.58
C THR A 164 6.45 -9.93 7.82
N ASN A 165 5.76 -9.92 6.67
CA ASN A 165 5.67 -8.79 5.74
C ASN A 165 7.05 -8.19 5.38
N ARG A 166 8.11 -9.00 5.54
CA ARG A 166 9.51 -8.63 5.32
C ARG A 166 10.07 -9.46 4.18
N PRO A 167 11.03 -8.92 3.41
CA PRO A 167 11.76 -9.70 2.43
C PRO A 167 12.42 -10.88 3.14
N ARG A 168 12.22 -12.09 2.62
CA ARG A 168 12.90 -13.27 3.14
C ARG A 168 14.30 -13.35 2.57
N MET A 169 15.18 -14.06 3.26
CA MET A 169 16.53 -14.34 2.78
C MET A 169 16.53 -14.98 1.38
N GLN A 170 15.53 -15.84 1.08
CA GLN A 170 15.37 -16.38 -0.27
C GLN A 170 15.25 -15.25 -1.32
N GLY A 171 14.54 -14.17 -1.02
CA GLY A 171 14.39 -13.02 -1.92
C GLY A 171 15.72 -12.32 -2.24
N CYS A 172 16.70 -12.36 -1.32
CA CYS A 172 18.03 -11.81 -1.57
C CYS A 172 18.82 -12.64 -2.60
N PHE A 173 18.66 -13.96 -2.57
CA PHE A 173 19.44 -14.90 -3.39
C PHE A 173 18.77 -15.28 -4.72
N LEU A 174 17.43 -15.26 -4.78
CA LEU A 174 16.67 -15.72 -5.95
C LEU A 174 16.72 -14.76 -7.13
N GLY A 175 16.88 -13.45 -6.90
CA GLY A 175 16.78 -12.41 -7.93
C GLY A 175 18.08 -12.05 -8.65
N GLU A 176 19.00 -12.99 -8.84
CA GLU A 176 20.35 -12.78 -9.43
C GLU A 176 21.27 -11.79 -8.66
N CYS A 177 20.77 -11.09 -7.64
CA CYS A 177 21.48 -9.99 -6.98
C CYS A 177 22.63 -10.45 -6.08
N HIS A 178 22.41 -11.50 -5.27
CA HIS A 178 23.37 -11.96 -4.26
C HIS A 178 23.68 -13.47 -4.34
N GLN A 179 23.57 -14.09 -5.52
CA GLN A 179 23.82 -15.54 -5.67
C GLN A 179 25.23 -15.96 -5.18
N ALA A 180 26.24 -15.12 -5.42
CA ALA A 180 27.61 -15.36 -5.00
C ALA A 180 27.84 -15.24 -3.48
N ASP A 181 26.89 -14.66 -2.74
CA ASP A 181 26.99 -14.38 -1.30
C ASP A 181 26.34 -15.47 -0.43
N THR A 182 25.92 -16.58 -1.03
CA THR A 182 25.32 -17.74 -0.35
C THR A 182 26.33 -18.57 0.47
N LYS A 183 27.63 -18.25 0.38
CA LYS A 183 28.69 -18.98 1.08
C LYS A 183 28.70 -18.68 2.59
N ALA A 184 29.00 -19.70 3.40
CA ALA A 184 28.95 -19.61 4.87
C ALA A 184 29.98 -18.64 5.48
N ASP A 185 31.05 -18.30 4.75
CA ASP A 185 32.04 -17.30 5.15
C ASP A 185 31.57 -15.85 4.92
N ARG A 186 30.42 -15.65 4.26
CA ARG A 186 29.88 -14.34 3.90
C ARG A 186 28.68 -13.89 4.74
N CYS A 187 28.30 -14.66 5.76
CA CYS A 187 27.18 -14.33 6.64
C CYS A 187 27.30 -12.92 7.25
N GLU A 188 28.52 -12.47 7.56
CA GLU A 188 28.79 -11.17 8.17
C GLU A 188 28.60 -9.98 7.22
N LEU A 189 28.51 -10.21 5.91
CA LEU A 189 28.13 -9.17 4.95
C LEU A 189 26.70 -8.70 5.23
N CYS A 190 25.81 -9.64 5.52
CA CYS A 190 24.39 -9.39 5.70
C CYS A 190 23.98 -9.34 7.16
N HIS A 191 24.71 -9.95 8.09
CA HIS A 191 24.30 -10.03 9.50
C HIS A 191 25.22 -9.22 10.42
N PHE A 192 24.62 -8.60 11.45
CA PHE A 192 25.37 -7.95 12.54
C PHE A 192 25.96 -8.95 13.52
N VAL A 193 25.41 -10.16 13.58
CA VAL A 193 25.87 -11.26 14.44
C VAL A 193 25.94 -12.54 13.63
N LYS A 194 26.96 -13.37 13.90
CA LYS A 194 27.04 -14.71 13.33
C LYS A 194 26.15 -15.61 14.19
N LEU A 195 25.02 -16.04 13.65
CA LEU A 195 24.19 -17.07 14.29
C LEU A 195 24.91 -18.40 14.11
N VAL A 196 25.78 -18.75 15.06
CA VAL A 196 26.45 -20.06 15.09
C VAL A 196 25.60 -20.96 15.97
N GLU A 197 24.66 -21.70 15.39
CA GLU A 197 24.19 -22.92 16.04
C GLU A 197 25.35 -23.91 15.96
N LYS A 198 26.12 -24.02 17.05
CA LYS A 198 26.80 -25.29 17.29
C LYS A 198 25.68 -26.27 17.60
N GLU A 199 25.41 -27.18 16.68
CA GLU A 199 24.58 -28.36 16.91
C GLU A 199 25.03 -28.94 18.26
N LYS A 200 24.21 -28.76 19.30
CA LYS A 200 24.42 -29.48 20.55
C LYS A 200 24.10 -30.93 20.18
N VAL A 201 25.15 -31.73 20.00
CA VAL A 201 25.03 -33.18 20.01
C VAL A 201 24.20 -33.50 21.24
N LEU A 202 22.99 -34.00 21.03
CA LEU A 202 22.11 -34.41 22.12
C LEU A 202 22.88 -35.49 22.88
N GLU A 203 23.40 -35.15 24.05
CA GLU A 203 24.05 -36.11 24.93
C GLU A 203 23.02 -37.21 25.22
N LYS A 204 23.34 -38.44 24.82
CA LYS A 204 22.53 -39.61 25.18
C LYS A 204 22.39 -39.59 26.70
N ILE A 205 21.14 -39.56 27.16
CA ILE A 205 20.84 -39.80 28.57
C ILE A 205 21.27 -41.24 28.84
N GLU A 206 22.35 -41.43 29.60
CA GLU A 206 22.68 -42.74 30.14
C GLU A 206 21.64 -43.06 31.21
N GLU A 207 20.81 -44.06 30.91
CA GLU A 207 19.88 -44.65 31.88
C GLU A 207 20.71 -45.27 33.01
N LYS A 208 20.47 -44.80 34.25
CA LYS A 208 20.98 -45.41 35.48
C LYS A 208 20.05 -46.51 35.96
#